data_AF-A0A1F4T640-F1
#
_entry.id   AF-A0A1F4T640-F1
#
_cell.length_a   1.000
_cell.length_b   1.000
_cell.length_c   1.000
_cell.angle_alpha   90.00
_cell.angle_beta   90.00
_cell.angle_gamma   90.00
#
_symmetry.space_group_name_H-M   'P 1'
#
loop_
_entity.id
_entity.type
_entity.pdbx_description
1 polymer ?
#
loop_
_entity_poly.entity_id
_entity_poly.type
_entity_poly.pdbx_seq_one_letter_code
_entity_poly.pdbx_strand_id
1 'polypeptide(L)'
;MSGPMERHYEDFMKPKKIEEGGLIKLSGSFLLDHEADLVNLINNEGKLASEHDAKSRLLSVEKKDGSIWAKTSTHNLALHIGKALSHAYKGKHEYKFLDGEKFVEVLWERND
;
A
#
# COMPACT_ATOMS: atom_id res chain seq x y z
N MET A 1 40.27 41.58 -16.13
CA MET A 1 38.94 41.82 -15.51
C MET A 1 38.13 40.55 -15.71
N SER A 2 38.14 39.65 -14.74
CA SER A 2 37.40 38.38 -14.80
C SER A 2 36.10 38.59 -14.02
N GLY A 3 34.96 38.58 -14.71
CA GLY A 3 33.65 38.65 -14.06
C GLY A 3 33.41 37.38 -13.22
N PRO A 4 32.63 37.46 -12.12
CA PRO A 4 32.35 36.28 -11.31
C PRO A 4 31.51 35.31 -12.13
N MET A 5 31.96 34.05 -12.19
CA MET A 5 31.16 32.92 -12.67
C MET A 5 30.01 32.71 -11.70
N GLU A 6 28.84 33.24 -12.04
CA GLU A 6 27.56 32.91 -11.42
C GLU A 6 27.27 31.42 -11.71
N ARG A 7 27.76 30.53 -10.85
CA ARG A 7 27.40 29.12 -10.90
C ARG A 7 25.93 29.03 -10.46
N HIS A 8 25.02 28.89 -11.41
CA HIS A 8 23.62 28.55 -11.16
C HIS A 8 23.57 27.20 -10.43
N TYR A 9 23.41 27.24 -9.11
CA TYR A 9 23.30 26.07 -8.22
C TYR A 9 21.86 25.57 -8.06
N GLU A 10 20.92 26.00 -8.91
CA GLU A 10 19.49 25.77 -8.66
C GLU A 10 18.92 24.49 -9.29
N ASP A 11 19.68 23.77 -10.14
CA ASP A 11 19.16 22.63 -10.89
C ASP A 11 19.35 21.24 -10.25
N PHE A 12 20.13 21.10 -9.17
CA PHE A 12 20.58 19.76 -8.71
C PHE A 12 19.87 19.15 -7.49
N MET A 13 18.95 19.84 -6.81
CA MET A 13 18.22 19.22 -5.70
C MET A 13 16.77 19.71 -5.59
N LYS A 14 15.91 19.28 -6.51
CA LYS A 14 14.55 18.95 -6.08
C LYS A 14 14.64 17.52 -5.53
N PRO A 15 14.56 17.29 -4.20
CA PRO A 15 14.52 15.94 -3.69
C PRO A 15 13.35 15.23 -4.37
N LYS A 16 13.64 14.13 -5.08
CA LYS A 16 12.59 13.26 -5.62
C LYS A 16 11.67 12.94 -4.44
N LYS A 17 10.42 13.40 -4.51
CA LYS A 17 9.45 13.22 -3.43
C LYS A 17 9.29 11.72 -3.24
N ILE A 18 9.78 11.19 -2.12
CA ILE A 18 9.70 9.76 -1.87
C ILE A 18 8.21 9.43 -1.67
N GLU A 19 7.63 8.62 -2.55
CA GLU A 19 6.31 8.04 -2.33
C GLU A 19 6.41 7.01 -1.20
N GLU A 20 5.58 7.20 -0.18
CA GLU A 20 5.49 6.32 0.97
C GLU A 20 4.05 5.84 1.13
N GLY A 21 3.88 4.56 1.44
CA GLY A 21 2.58 3.99 1.71
C GLY A 21 2.41 2.62 1.08
N GLY A 22 1.16 2.22 0.90
CA GLY A 22 0.89 1.04 0.11
C GLY A 22 -0.56 0.97 -0.35
N LEU A 23 -0.74 0.29 -1.47
CA LEU A 23 -2.03 0.01 -2.06
C LEU A 23 -2.28 -1.49 -2.01
N ILE A 24 -3.47 -1.90 -1.63
CA ILE A 24 -3.88 -3.29 -1.60
C ILE A 24 -5.09 -3.42 -2.51
N LYS A 25 -5.08 -4.39 -3.41
CA LYS A 25 -6.21 -4.76 -4.26
C LYS A 25 -6.56 -6.22 -4.02
N LEU A 26 -7.81 -6.48 -3.69
CA LEU A 26 -8.38 -7.83 -3.64
C LEU A 26 -9.35 -7.98 -4.81
N SER A 27 -9.26 -9.09 -5.53
CA SER A 27 -10.12 -9.40 -6.67
C SER A 27 -10.44 -10.90 -6.78
N GLY A 28 -11.43 -11.22 -7.61
CA GLY A 28 -11.84 -12.59 -7.92
C GLY A 28 -13.19 -12.98 -7.32
N SER A 29 -13.76 -14.10 -7.76
CA SER A 29 -15.12 -14.52 -7.39
C SER A 29 -15.30 -14.83 -5.91
N PHE A 30 -14.22 -15.16 -5.18
CA PHE A 30 -14.27 -15.40 -3.74
C PHE A 30 -14.83 -14.22 -2.94
N LEU A 31 -14.65 -12.99 -3.46
CA LEU A 31 -15.17 -11.78 -2.80
C LEU A 31 -16.70 -11.77 -2.73
N LEU A 32 -17.40 -12.44 -3.64
CA LEU A 32 -18.88 -12.43 -3.69
C LEU A 32 -19.51 -12.92 -2.38
N ASP A 33 -18.89 -13.93 -1.76
CA ASP A 33 -19.39 -14.54 -0.52
C ASP A 33 -18.60 -14.09 0.73
N HIS A 34 -17.40 -13.52 0.55
CA HIS A 34 -16.48 -13.19 1.67
C HIS A 34 -16.13 -11.71 1.79
N GLU A 35 -16.81 -10.80 1.07
CA GLU A 35 -16.51 -9.38 1.06
C GLU A 35 -16.44 -8.76 2.48
N ALA A 36 -17.46 -9.03 3.30
CA ALA A 36 -17.55 -8.46 4.64
C ALA A 36 -16.41 -8.92 5.54
N ASP A 37 -16.04 -10.21 5.48
CA ASP A 37 -14.96 -10.78 6.27
C ASP A 37 -13.60 -10.21 5.86
N LEU A 38 -13.36 -10.07 4.56
CA LEU A 38 -12.13 -9.48 4.01
C LEU A 38 -11.99 -8.02 4.45
N VAL A 39 -13.06 -7.23 4.37
CA VAL A 39 -13.07 -5.84 4.84
C VAL A 39 -12.84 -5.76 6.35
N ASN A 40 -13.46 -6.65 7.12
CA ASN A 40 -13.25 -6.71 8.57
C ASN A 40 -11.81 -7.05 8.94
N LEU A 41 -11.19 -8.01 8.24
CA LEU A 41 -9.78 -8.34 8.43
C LEU A 41 -8.89 -7.11 8.16
N ILE A 42 -9.07 -6.45 7.01
CA ILE A 42 -8.28 -5.27 6.65
C ILE A 42 -8.41 -4.17 7.71
N ASN A 43 -9.63 -3.88 8.17
CA ASN A 43 -9.88 -2.88 9.20
C ASN A 43 -9.25 -3.26 10.55
N ASN A 44 -9.36 -4.52 10.95
CA ASN A 44 -8.79 -5.01 12.20
C ASN A 44 -7.26 -4.91 12.19
N GLU A 45 -6.61 -5.39 11.13
CA GLU A 45 -5.15 -5.28 10.99
C GLU A 45 -4.70 -3.81 10.94
N GLY A 46 -5.45 -2.94 10.27
CA GLY A 46 -5.19 -1.50 10.26
C GLY A 46 -5.26 -0.86 11.65
N LYS A 47 -6.28 -1.24 12.44
CA LYS A 47 -6.45 -0.77 13.82
C LYS A 47 -5.32 -1.25 14.71
N LEU A 48 -5.04 -2.55 14.73
CA LEU A 48 -3.97 -3.16 15.52
C LEU A 48 -2.60 -2.57 15.20
N ALA A 49 -2.31 -2.35 13.92
CA ALA A 49 -1.06 -1.72 13.51
C ALA A 49 -0.92 -0.29 14.05
N SER A 50 -2.01 0.48 14.06
CA SER A 50 -1.99 1.86 14.58
C SER A 50 -1.82 1.95 16.09
N GLU A 51 -2.25 0.93 16.83
CA GLU A 51 -2.05 0.82 18.28
C GLU A 51 -0.57 0.52 18.60
N HIS A 52 0.12 -0.23 17.74
CA HIS A 52 1.52 -0.60 17.90
C HIS A 52 2.49 0.46 17.33
N ASP A 53 2.16 1.08 16.20
CA ASP A 53 2.97 2.10 15.53
C ASP A 53 2.11 3.27 15.04
N ALA A 54 2.29 4.43 15.66
CA ALA A 54 1.55 5.65 15.34
C ALA A 54 1.73 6.14 13.89
N LYS A 55 2.72 5.67 13.14
CA LYS A 55 2.89 6.01 11.71
C LYS A 55 2.04 5.15 10.78
N SER A 56 1.73 3.93 11.21
CA SER A 56 1.05 2.92 10.40
C SER A 56 -0.46 3.04 10.56
N ARG A 57 -1.13 3.54 9.52
CA ARG A 57 -2.57 3.79 9.49
C ARG A 57 -3.19 3.24 8.20
N LEU A 58 -4.36 2.64 8.35
CA LEU A 58 -5.26 2.38 7.24
C LEU A 58 -5.95 3.69 6.87
N LEU A 59 -5.72 4.17 5.64
CA LEU A 59 -6.19 5.47 5.16
C LEU A 59 -7.60 5.38 4.56
N SER A 60 -7.85 4.33 3.78
CA SER A 60 -9.17 4.08 3.19
C SER A 60 -9.35 2.60 2.88
N VAL A 61 -10.61 2.17 2.85
CA VAL A 61 -11.06 0.92 2.25
C VAL A 61 -12.25 1.25 1.37
N GLU A 62 -12.16 0.93 0.08
CA GLU A 62 -13.13 1.28 -0.94
C GLU A 62 -13.52 0.02 -1.73
N LYS A 63 -14.80 -0.10 -2.05
CA LYS A 63 -15.33 -1.19 -2.88
C LYS A 63 -15.63 -0.61 -4.26
N LYS A 64 -15.00 -1.15 -5.30
CA LYS A 64 -15.17 -0.65 -6.66
C LYS A 64 -14.93 -1.74 -7.68
N ASP A 65 -15.81 -1.83 -8.68
CA ASP A 65 -15.68 -2.74 -9.83
C ASP A 65 -15.51 -4.21 -9.40
N GLY A 66 -16.27 -4.65 -8.39
CA GLY A 66 -16.18 -6.01 -7.84
C GLY A 66 -14.86 -6.33 -7.14
N SER A 67 -14.07 -5.31 -6.80
CA SER A 67 -12.80 -5.43 -6.08
C SER A 67 -12.84 -4.62 -4.78
N ILE A 68 -12.02 -5.01 -3.82
CA ILE A 68 -11.77 -4.22 -2.61
C ILE A 68 -10.40 -3.56 -2.75
N TRP A 69 -10.34 -2.26 -2.48
CA TRP A 69 -9.12 -1.47 -2.50
C TRP A 69 -8.86 -0.90 -1.11
N ALA A 70 -7.62 -0.99 -0.64
CA ALA A 70 -7.22 -0.38 0.62
C ALA A 70 -5.93 0.43 0.45
N LYS A 71 -5.90 1.61 1.07
CA LYS A 71 -4.71 2.48 1.09
C LYS A 71 -4.15 2.53 2.50
N THR A 72 -2.82 2.49 2.61
CA THR A 72 -2.11 2.52 3.88
C THR A 72 -1.05 3.61 3.87
N SER A 73 -0.76 4.19 5.03
CA SER A 73 0.27 5.23 5.17
C SER A 73 1.69 4.71 5.13
N THR A 74 1.90 3.39 5.24
CA THR A 74 3.23 2.75 5.21
C THR A 74 3.20 1.46 4.38
N HIS A 75 4.26 1.18 3.62
CA HIS A 75 4.36 -0.07 2.86
C HIS A 75 4.36 -1.31 3.76
N ASN A 76 4.94 -1.20 4.96
CA ASN A 76 4.98 -2.30 5.93
C ASN A 76 3.57 -2.74 6.34
N LEU A 77 2.64 -1.80 6.53
CA LEU A 77 1.25 -2.15 6.83
C LEU A 77 0.58 -2.86 5.65
N ALA A 78 0.82 -2.41 4.41
CA ALA A 78 0.30 -3.10 3.24
C ALA A 78 0.82 -4.54 3.12
N LEU A 79 2.13 -4.75 3.31
CA LEU A 79 2.74 -6.08 3.33
C LEU A 79 2.15 -6.96 4.43
N HIS A 80 1.95 -6.41 5.62
CA HIS A 80 1.37 -7.11 6.77
C HIS A 80 -0.05 -7.58 6.47
N ILE A 81 -0.91 -6.70 5.97
CA ILE A 81 -2.28 -7.05 5.58
C ILE A 81 -2.29 -8.12 4.47
N GLY A 82 -1.43 -7.99 3.47
CA GLY A 82 -1.30 -9.00 2.40
C GLY A 82 -0.91 -10.39 2.93
N LYS A 83 -0.01 -10.45 3.93
CA LYS A 83 0.35 -11.70 4.60
C LYS A 83 -0.81 -12.26 5.42
N ALA A 84 -1.52 -11.41 6.17
CA ALA A 84 -2.69 -11.81 6.95
C ALA A 84 -3.79 -12.43 6.06
N LEU A 85 -4.07 -11.81 4.91
CA LEU A 85 -4.99 -12.35 3.90
C LEU A 85 -4.54 -13.73 3.40
N SER A 86 -3.27 -13.87 3.03
CA SER A 86 -2.72 -15.14 2.53
C SER A 86 -2.74 -16.25 3.60
N HIS A 87 -2.54 -15.89 4.87
CA HIS A 87 -2.63 -16.84 5.98
C HIS A 87 -4.07 -17.30 6.23
N ALA A 88 -5.02 -16.38 6.28
CA ALA A 88 -6.42 -16.67 6.60
C ALA A 88 -7.18 -17.34 5.45
N TYR A 89 -6.97 -16.87 4.21
CA TYR A 89 -7.83 -17.22 3.07
C TYR A 89 -7.09 -17.83 1.87
N LYS A 90 -5.78 -18.07 1.97
CA LYS A 90 -4.95 -18.53 0.83
C LYS A 90 -5.07 -17.56 -0.35
N GLY A 91 -5.04 -18.05 -1.60
CA GLY A 91 -5.08 -17.21 -2.80
C GLY A 91 -3.71 -16.86 -3.38
N LYS A 92 -3.71 -16.32 -4.60
CA LYS A 92 -2.50 -15.87 -5.28
C LYS A 92 -2.20 -14.44 -4.84
N HIS A 93 -0.94 -14.15 -4.51
CA HIS A 93 -0.51 -12.80 -4.19
C HIS A 93 0.70 -12.36 -5.01
N GLU A 94 0.78 -11.07 -5.28
CA GLU A 94 1.91 -10.42 -5.92
C GLU A 94 2.23 -9.12 -5.17
N TYR A 95 3.51 -8.85 -4.96
CA TYR A 95 4.01 -7.64 -4.31
C TYR A 95 4.84 -6.85 -5.32
N LYS A 96 4.36 -5.65 -5.68
CA LYS A 96 5.05 -4.76 -6.62
C LYS A 96 5.63 -3.59 -5.85
N PHE A 97 6.94 -3.54 -5.77
CA PHE A 97 7.66 -2.44 -5.13
C PHE A 97 7.96 -1.37 -6.17
N LEU A 98 7.78 -0.11 -5.79
CA LEU A 98 8.16 1.01 -6.64
C LEU A 98 9.63 1.35 -6.39
N ASP A 99 10.44 1.30 -7.45
CA ASP A 99 11.90 1.46 -7.35
C ASP A 99 12.31 2.83 -6.79
N GLY A 100 13.11 2.79 -5.73
CA GLY A 100 13.59 3.98 -5.02
C GLY A 100 12.56 4.60 -4.07
N GLU A 101 11.41 3.97 -3.87
CA GLU A 101 10.30 4.48 -3.08
C GLU A 101 9.95 3.55 -1.90
N LYS A 102 9.34 4.09 -0.85
CA LYS A 102 8.82 3.31 0.29
C LYS A 102 7.37 2.92 0.08
N PHE A 103 7.08 2.45 -1.12
CA PHE A 103 5.74 2.13 -1.58
C PHE A 103 5.65 0.69 -2.10
N VAL A 104 4.53 0.03 -1.82
CA VAL A 104 4.21 -1.30 -2.34
C VAL A 104 2.76 -1.39 -2.79
N GLU A 105 2.54 -2.03 -3.93
CA GLU A 105 1.23 -2.50 -4.35
C GLU A 105 1.12 -4.00 -4.08
N VAL A 106 0.09 -4.38 -3.32
CA VAL A 106 -0.24 -5.74 -2.96
C VAL A 106 -1.45 -6.17 -3.77
N LEU A 107 -1.27 -7.14 -4.64
CA LEU A 107 -2.35 -7.74 -5.40
C LEU A 107 -2.67 -9.08 -4.79
N TRP A 108 -3.93 -9.31 -4.44
CA TRP A 108 -4.42 -10.57 -3.94
C TRP A 108 -5.62 -11.02 -4.77
N GLU A 109 -5.61 -12.26 -5.22
CA GLU A 109 -6.66 -12.80 -6.08
C GLU A 109 -7.06 -14.22 -5.67
N ARG A 110 -8.38 -14.47 -5.66
CA ARG A 110 -8.95 -15.80 -5.45
C ARG A 110 -10.26 -15.99 -6.22
N ASN A 111 -10.36 -17.09 -6.97
CA ASN A 111 -11.41 -17.33 -7.99
C ASN A 111 -12.28 -18.58 -7.72
N ASP A 112 -12.40 -19.00 -6.47
CA ASP A 112 -13.11 -20.22 -6.05
C ASP A 112 -13.89 -19.99 -4.77
#